data_AF-A0AB34PA97-F1
#
_entry.id   AF-A0AB34PA97-F1
#
_cell.length_a   1.000
_cell.length_b   1.000
_cell.length_c   1.000
_cell.angle_alpha   90.00
_cell.angle_beta   90.00
_cell.angle_gamma   90.00
#
_symmetry.space_group_name_H-M   'P 1'
#
loop_
_entity.id
_entity.type
_entity.pdbx_description
1 polymer ?
#
loop_
_entity_poly.entity_id
_entity_poly.type
_entity_poly.pdbx_seq_one_letter_code
_entity_poly.pdbx_strand_id
1 'polypeptide(L)'
;GNDTLNGSWYSDTYVFNKGDGHDTVVETSSYSGAVDKVVFGEGIAAGDVRVLRQGSDVVLDLGNGTDSVRLKDWLSGGNESDASSIEQLVFADGTIWTPATLRAMGLTTLGTDAADTLTGWTGNDILLGGDGNDTLSGGGGTDRLEGGAGDDVLSVNSQARDSVLIGGTGNDTLNGSWYSDTYVFNKG
;
A
#
# COMPACT_ATOMS: atom_id res chain seq x y z
N GLY A 1 -14.96 14.52 -10.35
CA GLY A 1 -13.72 15.22 -10.79
C GLY A 1 -12.78 15.19 -9.61
N ASN A 2 -11.54 15.66 -9.69
CA ASN A 2 -10.61 15.47 -8.56
C ASN A 2 -10.97 16.37 -7.36
N ASP A 3 -11.53 15.78 -6.31
CA ASP A 3 -12.07 16.50 -5.16
C ASP A 3 -11.23 16.28 -3.88
N THR A 4 -11.38 17.18 -2.91
CA THR A 4 -10.80 17.03 -1.56
C THR A 4 -11.92 17.08 -0.53
N LEU A 5 -12.07 15.99 0.23
CA LEU A 5 -13.15 15.74 1.18
C LEU A 5 -12.55 15.81 2.59
N ASN A 6 -12.93 16.83 3.36
CA ASN A 6 -12.44 17.00 4.73
C ASN A 6 -13.46 16.43 5.71
N GLY A 7 -13.04 15.46 6.50
CA GLY A 7 -13.83 14.84 7.55
C GLY A 7 -14.10 15.75 8.73
N SER A 8 -15.13 15.37 9.48
CA SER A 8 -15.53 15.98 10.73
C SER A 8 -15.02 15.15 11.92
N TRP A 9 -15.64 15.28 13.09
CA TRP A 9 -15.19 14.59 14.31
C TRP A 9 -15.90 13.26 14.56
N TYR A 10 -17.03 13.04 13.91
CA TYR A 10 -17.87 11.86 14.10
C TYR A 10 -17.80 10.98 12.87
N SER A 11 -18.39 9.78 12.95
CA SER A 11 -18.53 8.87 11.81
C SER A 11 -19.01 9.56 10.54
N ASP A 12 -18.11 9.67 9.57
CA ASP A 12 -18.36 10.18 8.25
C ASP A 12 -18.47 9.06 7.21
N THR A 13 -19.13 9.35 6.10
CA THR A 13 -19.32 8.41 4.99
C THR A 13 -18.97 9.09 3.68
N TYR A 14 -17.91 8.61 3.05
CA TYR A 14 -17.43 9.05 1.75
C TYR A 14 -17.89 8.04 0.70
N VAL A 15 -18.71 8.46 -0.24
CA VAL A 15 -19.18 7.57 -1.31
C VAL A 15 -18.32 7.78 -2.54
N PHE A 16 -17.82 6.71 -3.13
CA PHE A 16 -17.00 6.75 -4.34
C PHE A 16 -17.56 5.81 -5.42
N ASN A 17 -17.75 6.34 -6.62
CA ASN A 17 -18.25 5.65 -7.79
C ASN A 17 -17.25 5.74 -8.95
N LYS A 18 -17.46 4.93 -9.99
CA LYS A 18 -16.66 5.04 -11.22
C LYS A 18 -16.93 6.37 -11.91
N GLY A 19 -15.87 7.03 -12.36
CA GLY A 19 -15.91 8.36 -12.98
C GLY A 19 -15.83 9.52 -12.00
N ASP A 20 -15.71 9.26 -10.69
CA ASP A 20 -15.55 10.31 -9.69
C ASP A 20 -14.15 10.92 -9.75
N GLY A 21 -13.14 10.25 -10.31
CA GLY A 21 -11.82 10.83 -10.55
C GLY A 21 -10.81 10.48 -9.46
N HIS A 22 -9.81 11.34 -9.26
CA HIS A 22 -8.78 11.17 -8.23
C HIS A 22 -9.10 12.03 -7.00
N ASP A 23 -9.84 11.43 -6.07
CA ASP A 23 -10.31 12.13 -4.86
C ASP A 23 -9.39 11.91 -3.68
N THR A 24 -9.32 12.90 -2.78
CA THR A 24 -8.54 12.83 -1.54
C THR A 24 -9.44 13.00 -0.34
N VAL A 25 -9.45 12.01 0.56
CA VAL A 25 -10.08 12.07 1.87
C VAL A 25 -9.05 12.50 2.89
N VAL A 26 -9.35 13.58 3.61
CA VAL A 26 -8.56 14.14 4.70
C VAL A 26 -9.38 14.01 5.96
N GLU A 27 -9.05 13.02 6.78
CA GLU A 27 -9.68 12.86 8.08
C GLU A 27 -9.06 13.78 9.12
N THR A 28 -9.87 14.21 10.08
CA THR A 28 -9.41 14.99 11.24
C THR A 28 -9.51 14.15 12.50
N SER A 29 -8.86 14.59 13.59
CA SER A 29 -8.86 13.86 14.87
C SER A 29 -10.27 13.39 15.25
N SER A 30 -10.44 12.08 15.39
CA SER A 30 -11.75 11.47 15.60
C SER A 30 -12.19 11.50 17.06
N TYR A 31 -13.49 11.67 17.26
CA TYR A 31 -14.14 11.40 18.54
C TYR A 31 -14.02 9.90 18.87
N SER A 32 -13.78 9.56 20.14
CA SER A 32 -13.63 8.16 20.56
C SER A 32 -14.85 7.32 20.15
N GLY A 33 -14.61 6.27 19.35
CA GLY A 33 -15.64 5.37 18.85
C GLY A 33 -16.33 5.81 17.56
N ALA A 34 -15.88 6.89 16.91
CA ALA A 34 -16.22 7.16 15.52
C ALA A 34 -15.73 6.03 14.60
N VAL A 35 -16.47 5.84 13.52
CA VAL A 35 -16.23 4.85 12.47
C VAL A 35 -16.50 5.54 11.15
N ASP A 36 -15.43 6.02 10.55
CA ASP A 36 -15.40 6.67 9.25
C ASP A 36 -15.25 5.60 8.17
N LYS A 37 -15.94 5.81 7.06
CA LYS A 37 -15.96 4.83 5.98
C LYS A 37 -15.93 5.42 4.59
N VAL A 38 -15.20 4.75 3.71
CA VAL A 38 -15.40 4.88 2.27
C VAL A 38 -16.35 3.77 1.81
N VAL A 39 -17.39 4.13 1.08
CA VAL A 39 -18.37 3.20 0.51
C VAL A 39 -18.22 3.23 -1.01
N PHE A 40 -17.80 2.11 -1.56
CA PHE A 40 -17.69 1.92 -3.00
C PHE A 40 -19.07 1.61 -3.59
N GLY A 41 -19.44 2.36 -4.62
CA GLY A 41 -20.68 2.17 -5.38
C GLY A 41 -20.73 0.84 -6.14
N GLU A 42 -21.90 0.51 -6.67
CA GLU A 42 -22.09 -0.70 -7.47
C GLU A 42 -21.10 -0.79 -8.65
N GLY A 43 -20.63 -2.00 -8.93
CA GLY A 43 -19.69 -2.27 -10.01
C GLY A 43 -18.22 -2.04 -9.66
N ILE A 44 -17.89 -1.61 -8.44
CA ILE A 44 -16.52 -1.63 -7.90
C ILE A 44 -16.45 -2.80 -6.92
N ALA A 45 -15.82 -3.90 -7.32
CA ALA A 45 -15.60 -5.04 -6.44
C ALA A 45 -14.26 -4.89 -5.69
N ALA A 46 -14.13 -5.56 -4.54
CA ALA A 46 -12.88 -5.57 -3.77
C ALA A 46 -11.67 -6.03 -4.59
N GLY A 47 -11.87 -6.98 -5.51
CA GLY A 47 -10.82 -7.46 -6.42
C GLY A 47 -10.40 -6.46 -7.51
N ASP A 48 -11.18 -5.39 -7.74
CA ASP A 48 -10.84 -4.33 -8.69
C ASP A 48 -9.91 -3.28 -8.08
N VAL A 49 -9.82 -3.21 -6.74
CA VAL A 49 -9.11 -2.16 -6.02
C VAL A 49 -7.69 -2.60 -5.69
N ARG A 50 -6.72 -1.81 -6.16
CA ARG A 50 -5.30 -1.93 -5.80
C ARG A 50 -5.01 -1.01 -4.62
N VAL A 51 -4.31 -1.54 -3.62
CA VAL A 51 -3.91 -0.78 -2.43
C VAL A 51 -2.47 -0.34 -2.59
N LEU A 52 -2.29 0.93 -2.93
CA LEU A 52 -0.99 1.54 -3.13
C LEU A 52 -0.61 2.41 -1.93
N ARG A 53 0.68 2.58 -1.70
CA ARG A 53 1.24 3.51 -0.73
C ARG A 53 2.03 4.60 -1.44
N GLN A 54 1.85 5.83 -1.00
CA GLN A 54 2.58 6.99 -1.49
C GLN A 54 2.97 7.87 -0.30
N GLY A 55 4.22 7.74 0.17
CA GLY A 55 4.66 8.39 1.40
C GLY A 55 3.89 7.87 2.62
N SER A 56 3.14 8.77 3.28
CA SER A 56 2.24 8.48 4.41
C SER A 56 0.78 8.22 3.98
N ASP A 57 0.48 8.31 2.69
CA ASP A 57 -0.87 8.15 2.16
C ASP A 57 -1.10 6.71 1.68
N VAL A 58 -2.34 6.25 1.79
CA VAL A 58 -2.82 5.05 1.09
C VAL A 58 -3.69 5.49 -0.09
N VAL A 59 -3.51 4.86 -1.24
CA VAL A 59 -4.26 5.14 -2.46
C VAL A 59 -4.97 3.87 -2.91
N LEU A 60 -6.29 3.93 -2.96
CA LEU A 60 -7.17 2.89 -3.48
C LEU A 60 -7.38 3.17 -4.97
N ASP A 61 -6.61 2.52 -5.82
CA ASP A 61 -6.61 2.70 -7.28
C ASP A 61 -7.50 1.64 -7.95
N LEU A 62 -8.41 2.06 -8.84
CA LEU A 62 -9.23 1.11 -9.62
C LEU A 62 -8.48 0.53 -10.83
N GLY A 63 -7.24 0.96 -11.07
CA GLY A 63 -6.40 0.45 -12.15
C GLY A 63 -6.87 0.83 -13.55
N ASN A 64 -7.87 1.70 -13.66
CA ASN A 64 -8.40 2.22 -14.92
C ASN A 64 -7.72 3.52 -15.37
N GLY A 65 -6.81 4.06 -14.54
CA GLY A 65 -6.05 5.28 -14.81
C GLY A 65 -6.84 6.58 -14.65
N THR A 66 -8.09 6.52 -14.18
CA THR A 66 -8.95 7.70 -14.01
C THR A 66 -9.56 7.82 -12.63
N ASP A 67 -9.68 6.72 -11.88
CA ASP A 67 -10.41 6.68 -10.62
C ASP A 67 -9.54 6.16 -9.48
N SER A 68 -9.41 6.96 -8.42
CA SER A 68 -8.73 6.55 -7.19
C SER A 68 -9.21 7.35 -5.98
N VAL A 69 -9.19 6.73 -4.81
CA VAL A 69 -9.37 7.43 -3.52
C VAL A 69 -8.06 7.44 -2.76
N ARG A 70 -7.52 8.62 -2.48
CA ARG A 70 -6.36 8.82 -1.58
C ARG A 70 -6.84 9.07 -0.16
N LEU A 71 -6.39 8.24 0.77
CA LEU A 71 -6.52 8.43 2.21
C LEU A 71 -5.27 9.18 2.71
N LYS A 72 -5.42 10.47 2.97
CA LYS A 72 -4.30 11.35 3.33
C LYS A 72 -3.79 11.02 4.73
N ASP A 73 -2.47 10.88 4.86
CA ASP A 73 -1.75 10.66 6.11
C ASP A 73 -2.26 9.46 6.93
N TRP A 74 -2.86 8.48 6.26
CA TRP A 74 -3.43 7.29 6.88
C TRP A 74 -2.38 6.48 7.64
N LEU A 75 -1.12 6.52 7.19
CA LEU A 75 0.02 5.87 7.84
C LEU A 75 0.76 6.79 8.82
N SER A 76 0.33 8.03 9.07
CA SER A 76 1.11 8.98 9.89
C SER A 76 1.20 8.62 11.39
N GLY A 77 0.38 7.68 11.85
CA GLY A 77 0.52 7.07 13.17
C GLY A 77 1.88 6.38 13.31
N GLY A 78 2.59 6.66 14.40
CA GLY A 78 3.96 6.16 14.61
C GLY A 78 4.09 4.64 14.67
N ASN A 79 2.97 3.90 14.80
CA ASN A 79 2.93 2.45 14.72
C ASN A 79 1.88 1.98 13.70
N GLU A 80 2.06 0.74 13.25
CA GLU A 80 1.14 0.00 12.39
C GLU A 80 -0.34 0.04 12.86
N SER A 81 -0.56 0.04 14.19
CA SER A 81 -1.89 0.06 14.81
C SER A 81 -2.45 1.46 15.04
N ASP A 82 -1.63 2.49 14.89
CA ASP A 82 -1.97 3.89 15.17
C ASP A 82 -2.42 4.64 13.91
N ALA A 83 -2.68 3.92 12.81
CA ALA A 83 -3.19 4.49 11.56
C ALA A 83 -4.41 5.36 11.87
N SER A 84 -4.24 6.67 11.70
CA SER A 84 -5.14 7.71 12.18
C SER A 84 -6.03 8.15 11.04
N SER A 85 -7.03 7.33 10.67
CA SER A 85 -8.16 7.67 9.79
C SER A 85 -8.91 6.41 9.31
N ILE A 86 -10.02 6.61 8.58
CA ILE A 86 -10.89 5.63 7.88
C ILE A 86 -10.79 4.19 8.40
N GLU A 87 -11.78 3.81 9.20
CA GLU A 87 -11.87 2.49 9.82
C GLU A 87 -12.42 1.42 8.88
N GLN A 88 -13.19 1.79 7.85
CA GLN A 88 -13.85 0.84 6.96
C GLN A 88 -13.84 1.26 5.49
N LEU A 89 -13.52 0.31 4.63
CA LEU A 89 -13.78 0.37 3.19
C LEU A 89 -14.86 -0.66 2.88
N VAL A 90 -16.03 -0.20 2.47
CA VAL A 90 -17.25 -1.00 2.35
C VAL A 90 -17.60 -1.16 0.87
N PHE A 91 -17.76 -2.41 0.43
CA PHE A 91 -18.13 -2.76 -0.94
C PHE A 91 -19.60 -3.16 -1.04
N ALA A 92 -20.14 -3.08 -2.26
CA ALA A 92 -21.56 -3.36 -2.53
C ALA A 92 -21.98 -4.81 -2.20
N ASP A 93 -21.05 -5.77 -2.23
CA ASP A 93 -21.30 -7.17 -1.88
C ASP A 93 -21.28 -7.45 -0.36
N GLY A 94 -21.05 -6.41 0.45
CA GLY A 94 -20.91 -6.51 1.90
C GLY A 94 -19.50 -6.84 2.38
N THR A 95 -18.52 -6.98 1.48
CA THR A 95 -17.11 -7.05 1.87
C THR A 95 -16.71 -5.76 2.57
N ILE A 96 -15.96 -5.90 3.67
CA ILE A 96 -15.41 -4.77 4.42
C ILE A 96 -13.90 -4.99 4.57
N TRP A 97 -13.10 -4.03 4.12
CA TRP A 97 -11.70 -3.94 4.50
C TRP A 97 -11.55 -3.01 5.69
N THR A 98 -10.80 -3.48 6.68
CA THR A 98 -10.39 -2.70 7.86
C THR A 98 -8.91 -2.35 7.73
N PRO A 99 -8.36 -1.45 8.58
CA PRO A 99 -6.92 -1.26 8.67
C PRO A 99 -6.15 -2.59 8.81
N ALA A 100 -6.64 -3.51 9.65
CA ALA A 100 -6.02 -4.83 9.79
C ALA A 100 -6.04 -5.65 8.48
N THR A 101 -7.12 -5.54 7.70
CA THR A 101 -7.22 -6.20 6.39
C THR A 101 -6.20 -5.63 5.41
N LEU A 102 -6.11 -4.30 5.30
CA LEU A 102 -5.15 -3.64 4.40
C LEU A 102 -3.71 -4.03 4.73
N ARG A 103 -3.37 -4.08 6.02
CA ARG A 103 -2.04 -4.46 6.48
C ARG A 103 -1.72 -5.93 6.24
N ALA A 104 -2.71 -6.81 6.37
CA ALA A 104 -2.54 -8.22 6.05
C ALA A 104 -2.35 -8.46 4.53
N MET A 105 -2.99 -7.65 3.67
CA MET A 105 -2.82 -7.72 2.22
C MET A 105 -1.45 -7.20 1.76
N GLY A 106 -0.84 -6.30 2.53
CA GLY A 106 0.40 -5.63 2.20
C GLY A 106 0.18 -4.34 1.41
N LEU A 107 1.01 -3.32 1.69
CA LEU A 107 0.94 -2.03 1.01
C LEU A 107 1.89 -2.01 -0.19
N THR A 108 1.35 -1.76 -1.39
CA THR A 108 2.15 -1.77 -2.61
C THR A 108 2.79 -0.41 -2.89
N THR A 109 4.11 -0.37 -3.04
CA THR A 109 4.84 0.79 -3.55
C THR A 109 5.41 0.44 -4.91
N LEU A 110 5.18 1.32 -5.90
CA LEU A 110 5.62 1.15 -7.28
C LEU A 110 6.79 2.09 -7.56
N GLY A 111 7.87 1.55 -8.11
CA GLY A 111 8.92 2.30 -8.79
C GLY A 111 8.56 2.52 -10.27
N THR A 112 9.58 2.77 -11.08
CA THR A 112 9.49 3.27 -12.45
C THR A 112 10.44 2.48 -13.36
N ASP A 113 10.69 3.01 -14.57
CA ASP A 113 11.69 2.43 -15.49
C ASP A 113 13.11 3.01 -15.25
N ALA A 114 13.29 3.76 -14.15
CA ALA A 114 14.53 4.42 -13.77
C ALA A 114 15.02 3.87 -12.43
N ALA A 115 16.31 4.12 -12.12
CA ALA A 115 16.87 3.74 -10.84
C ALA A 115 16.13 4.41 -9.66
N ASP A 116 15.44 3.61 -8.87
CA ASP A 116 14.59 4.03 -7.77
C ASP A 116 15.14 3.66 -6.39
N THR A 117 14.66 4.37 -5.37
CA THR A 117 14.87 3.99 -3.97
C THR A 117 13.52 3.87 -3.29
N LEU A 118 13.13 2.64 -2.98
CA LEU A 118 11.85 2.33 -2.37
C LEU A 118 12.06 1.84 -0.95
N THR A 119 11.28 2.41 -0.02
CA THR A 119 11.30 2.02 1.40
C THR A 119 9.90 1.66 1.85
N GLY A 120 9.72 0.42 2.29
CA GLY A 120 8.51 -0.09 2.92
C GLY A 120 8.21 0.59 4.26
N TRP A 121 7.06 0.26 4.81
CA TRP A 121 6.58 0.75 6.09
C TRP A 121 7.09 -0.19 7.20
N THR A 122 6.50 -0.12 8.39
CA THR A 122 6.80 -1.04 9.50
C THR A 122 6.04 -2.37 9.41
N GLY A 123 5.03 -2.47 8.53
CA GLY A 123 4.14 -3.62 8.38
C GLY A 123 4.53 -4.49 7.18
N ASN A 124 3.57 -5.22 6.62
CA ASN A 124 3.82 -5.98 5.39
C ASN A 124 3.82 -5.04 4.18
N ASP A 125 4.88 -5.08 3.38
CA ASP A 125 5.00 -4.25 2.19
C ASP A 125 5.22 -5.08 0.92
N ILE A 126 4.75 -4.54 -0.20
CA ILE A 126 5.04 -5.04 -1.55
C ILE A 126 5.79 -3.93 -2.28
N LEU A 127 7.08 -4.12 -2.56
CA LEU A 127 7.90 -3.15 -3.29
C LEU A 127 8.20 -3.70 -4.69
N LEU A 128 7.77 -2.97 -5.72
CA LEU A 128 8.02 -3.31 -7.11
C LEU A 128 8.94 -2.24 -7.71
N GLY A 129 10.22 -2.58 -7.96
CA GLY A 129 11.26 -1.67 -8.47
C GLY A 129 10.95 -1.21 -9.89
N GLY A 130 10.84 -2.17 -10.82
CA GLY A 130 10.52 -1.89 -12.21
C GLY A 130 11.72 -2.18 -13.11
N ASP A 131 12.04 -1.27 -14.02
CA ASP A 131 13.30 -1.32 -14.75
C ASP A 131 14.29 -0.32 -14.13
N GLY A 132 15.59 -0.53 -14.31
CA GLY A 132 16.63 0.30 -13.69
C GLY A 132 17.36 -0.44 -12.58
N ASN A 133 18.40 0.20 -12.03
CA ASN A 133 19.16 -0.39 -10.93
C ASN A 133 18.60 0.15 -9.61
N ASP A 134 17.74 -0.63 -8.96
CA ASP A 134 16.92 -0.17 -7.86
C ASP A 134 17.50 -0.53 -6.49
N THR A 135 17.14 0.25 -5.48
CA THR A 135 17.40 -0.06 -4.07
C THR A 135 16.09 -0.18 -3.32
N LEU A 136 15.75 -1.40 -2.89
CA LEU A 136 14.50 -1.73 -2.21
C LEU A 136 14.79 -2.12 -0.75
N SER A 137 14.11 -1.47 0.18
CA SER A 137 14.18 -1.76 1.62
C SER A 137 12.78 -2.07 2.16
N GLY A 138 12.46 -3.34 2.40
CA GLY A 138 11.12 -3.79 2.83
C GLY A 138 10.69 -3.27 4.20
N GLY A 139 11.64 -3.06 5.12
CA GLY A 139 11.30 -2.68 6.49
C GLY A 139 11.06 -3.91 7.37
N GLY A 140 10.15 -3.78 8.34
CA GLY A 140 9.76 -4.88 9.23
C GLY A 140 8.65 -5.74 8.61
N GLY A 141 8.04 -6.64 9.37
CA GLY A 141 6.90 -7.43 8.86
C GLY A 141 7.30 -8.55 7.89
N THR A 142 6.35 -8.95 7.06
CA THR A 142 6.51 -9.96 5.99
C THR A 142 6.40 -9.26 4.65
N ASP A 143 7.54 -9.12 3.97
CA ASP A 143 7.64 -8.29 2.78
C ASP A 143 7.73 -9.12 1.50
N ARG A 144 7.33 -8.50 0.38
CA ARG A 144 7.62 -8.97 -0.97
C ARG A 144 8.35 -7.86 -1.74
N LEU A 145 9.58 -8.13 -2.13
CA LEU A 145 10.40 -7.22 -2.92
C LEU A 145 10.64 -7.83 -4.29
N GLU A 146 10.37 -7.06 -5.34
CA GLU A 146 10.67 -7.41 -6.73
C GLU A 146 11.53 -6.31 -7.34
N GLY A 147 12.80 -6.59 -7.64
CA GLY A 147 13.71 -5.63 -8.29
C GLY A 147 13.24 -5.34 -9.71
N GLY A 148 13.22 -6.37 -10.54
CA GLY A 148 12.72 -6.28 -11.91
C GLY A 148 13.87 -6.40 -12.91
N ALA A 149 14.12 -5.39 -13.72
CA ALA A 149 15.21 -5.43 -14.69
C ALA A 149 16.33 -4.44 -14.35
N GLY A 150 17.53 -4.94 -14.09
CA GLY A 150 18.69 -4.13 -13.76
C GLY A 150 19.55 -4.81 -12.72
N ASP A 151 20.60 -4.14 -12.24
CA ASP A 151 21.40 -4.66 -11.13
C ASP A 151 20.84 -4.10 -9.81
N ASP A 152 19.98 -4.89 -9.14
CA ASP A 152 19.19 -4.41 -7.99
C ASP A 152 19.80 -4.75 -6.63
N VAL A 153 19.45 -3.95 -5.62
CA VAL A 153 19.79 -4.21 -4.20
C VAL A 153 18.50 -4.28 -3.38
N LEU A 154 18.15 -5.49 -2.96
CA LEU A 154 16.97 -5.76 -2.14
C LEU A 154 17.41 -6.10 -0.71
N SER A 155 16.74 -5.51 0.27
CA SER A 155 16.98 -5.80 1.68
C SER A 155 15.71 -5.69 2.53
N VAL A 156 15.66 -6.45 3.62
CA VAL A 156 14.64 -6.33 4.66
C VAL A 156 15.30 -6.07 6.01
N ASN A 157 14.53 -5.61 7.00
CA ASN A 157 15.05 -5.44 8.35
C ASN A 157 15.52 -6.79 8.91
N SER A 158 16.53 -6.78 9.77
CA SER A 158 17.06 -8.01 10.38
C SER A 158 16.03 -8.81 11.18
N GLN A 159 14.93 -8.16 11.60
CA GLN A 159 13.82 -8.76 12.35
C GLN A 159 12.57 -9.03 11.50
N ALA A 160 12.59 -8.72 10.20
CA ALA A 160 11.53 -9.12 9.27
C ALA A 160 11.39 -10.64 9.22
N ARG A 161 10.27 -11.15 8.72
CA ARG A 161 9.96 -12.59 8.76
C ARG A 161 9.30 -13.06 7.49
N ASP A 162 9.74 -14.22 7.01
CA ASP A 162 9.10 -14.93 5.91
C ASP A 162 9.01 -14.08 4.63
N SER A 163 9.98 -13.18 4.41
CA SER A 163 9.96 -12.26 3.28
C SER A 163 10.31 -12.97 1.98
N VAL A 164 9.83 -12.45 0.85
CA VAL A 164 10.12 -12.94 -0.49
C VAL A 164 10.91 -11.88 -1.25
N LEU A 165 12.17 -12.17 -1.58
CA LEU A 165 13.04 -11.28 -2.35
C LEU A 165 13.23 -11.87 -3.75
N ILE A 166 12.84 -11.11 -4.77
CA ILE A 166 12.92 -11.49 -6.18
C ILE A 166 13.80 -10.47 -6.89
N GLY A 167 15.01 -10.87 -7.29
CA GLY A 167 15.93 -9.98 -8.01
C GLY A 167 15.36 -9.61 -9.37
N GLY A 168 15.08 -10.62 -10.19
CA GLY A 168 14.63 -10.43 -11.55
C GLY A 168 15.77 -10.70 -12.53
N THR A 169 15.91 -9.87 -13.56
CA THR A 169 17.00 -9.98 -14.54
C THR A 169 18.12 -9.01 -14.21
N GLY A 170 19.37 -9.48 -14.19
CA GLY A 170 20.55 -8.66 -13.94
C GLY A 170 21.42 -9.27 -12.84
N ASN A 171 22.34 -8.49 -12.28
CA ASN A 171 23.22 -8.92 -11.19
C ASN A 171 22.73 -8.36 -9.85
N ASP A 172 21.81 -9.09 -9.24
CA ASP A 172 21.13 -8.61 -8.04
C ASP A 172 21.85 -8.99 -6.74
N THR A 173 21.68 -8.16 -5.72
CA THR A 173 22.08 -8.41 -4.35
C THR A 173 20.84 -8.50 -3.47
N LEU A 174 20.57 -9.69 -2.91
CA LEU A 174 19.40 -9.95 -2.06
C LEU A 174 19.84 -10.21 -0.62
N ASN A 175 19.45 -9.35 0.33
CA ASN A 175 19.80 -9.44 1.74
C ASN A 175 18.55 -9.66 2.61
N GLY A 176 18.32 -10.90 3.04
CA GLY A 176 17.23 -11.21 3.97
C GLY A 176 17.53 -10.89 5.43
N SER A 177 16.63 -11.35 6.29
CA SER A 177 16.60 -11.16 7.73
C SER A 177 17.42 -12.21 8.49
N TRP A 178 17.37 -12.18 9.83
CA TRP A 178 17.84 -13.30 10.67
C TRP A 178 16.88 -14.49 10.71
N TYR A 179 15.68 -14.35 10.15
CA TYR A 179 14.65 -15.37 10.09
C TYR A 179 14.62 -16.03 8.70
N SER A 180 13.65 -16.91 8.50
CA SER A 180 13.46 -17.56 7.20
C SER A 180 13.01 -16.52 6.19
N ASP A 181 13.61 -16.56 5.00
CA ASP A 181 13.22 -15.77 3.84
C ASP A 181 13.30 -16.64 2.58
N THR A 182 12.55 -16.26 1.56
CA THR A 182 12.55 -16.89 0.25
C THR A 182 13.27 -16.00 -0.75
N TYR A 183 14.28 -16.56 -1.42
CA TYR A 183 15.03 -15.87 -2.46
C TYR A 183 14.68 -16.47 -3.82
N VAL A 184 14.12 -15.66 -4.71
CA VAL A 184 13.78 -16.05 -6.07
C VAL A 184 14.78 -15.42 -7.02
N PHE A 185 15.73 -16.22 -7.47
CA PHE A 185 16.81 -15.83 -8.39
C PHE A 185 16.58 -16.37 -9.81
N ASN A 186 15.43 -16.99 -10.07
CA ASN A 186 15.13 -17.65 -11.35
C ASN A 186 14.39 -16.72 -12.30
N LYS A 187 15.14 -15.89 -13.04
CA LYS A 187 14.87 -15.45 -14.42
C LYS A 187 16.00 -14.50 -14.85
N GLY A 188 17.15 -15.06 -15.20
CA GLY A 188 18.27 -14.37 -15.83
C GLY A 188 19.06 -15.35 -16.68
#